data_AF-A0A371LZB1-F1
#
_entry.id   AF-A0A371LZB1-F1
#
_cell.length_a   1.000
_cell.length_b   1.000
_cell.length_c   1.000
_cell.angle_alpha   90.00
_cell.angle_beta   90.00
_cell.angle_gamma   90.00
#
_symmetry.space_group_name_H-M   'P 1'
#
loop_
_entity.id
_entity.type
_entity.pdbx_description
1 polymer ?
#
loop_
_entity_poly.entity_id
_entity_poly.type
_entity_poly.pdbx_seq_one_letter_code
_entity_poly.pdbx_strand_id
1 'polypeptide(L)'
;MDTTITNPGAWGLAIIFIVVVSWFFYRYFAPDSWREWVGAGVVQAFIIALYAEMYGFPLTIYLLVRFFGLDREYVSTNLWSTLIGFGETGMFVSMLLGYAVAFVGIGLFAQGWRQVYRARQDDRLVTDGLYRYVRHPQYTGLFIALFGEGIIHWPTIFSVALFPFVVVIFTWLARREERDMIDTFGEDYRTYQRKVPMFIPRWEQWRDLVAESRSSSDDLKDP
;
A
#
# COMPACT_ATOMS: atom_id res chain seq x y z
N MET A 1 -43.50 -20.11 0.90
CA MET A 1 -42.28 -20.77 1.40
C MET A 1 -41.10 -20.05 0.81
N ASP A 2 -40.42 -19.29 1.67
CA ASP A 2 -39.03 -18.85 1.64
C ASP A 2 -38.41 -18.39 0.31
N THR A 3 -38.56 -17.09 0.03
CA THR A 3 -37.51 -16.34 -0.67
C THR A 3 -36.76 -15.51 0.38
N THR A 4 -35.76 -16.15 0.99
CA THR A 4 -34.69 -15.54 1.76
C THR A 4 -34.04 -14.39 0.98
N ILE A 5 -34.43 -13.16 1.28
CA ILE A 5 -33.63 -11.98 0.98
C ILE A 5 -33.38 -11.24 2.28
N THR A 6 -32.46 -11.77 3.06
CA THR A 6 -31.72 -10.99 4.05
C THR A 6 -30.27 -11.42 3.90
N ASN A 7 -29.56 -10.74 3.01
CA ASN A 7 -28.11 -10.66 3.05
C ASN A 7 -27.79 -9.37 3.84
N PRO A 8 -27.97 -9.34 5.18
CA PRO A 8 -27.34 -8.28 5.97
C PRO A 8 -25.85 -8.39 5.68
N GLY A 9 -25.17 -7.27 5.42
CA GLY A 9 -23.84 -7.19 4.81
C GLY A 9 -22.93 -8.38 5.15
N ALA A 10 -22.19 -8.88 4.18
CA ALA A 10 -21.35 -10.07 4.25
C ALA A 10 -20.18 -9.94 5.27
N TRP A 11 -20.49 -9.63 6.54
CA TRP A 11 -19.59 -9.51 7.67
C TRP A 11 -18.83 -10.80 7.92
N GLY A 12 -19.42 -11.96 7.60
CA GLY A 12 -18.70 -13.23 7.58
C GLY A 12 -17.50 -13.19 6.62
N LEU A 13 -17.70 -12.71 5.39
CA LEU A 13 -16.61 -12.49 4.43
C LEU A 13 -15.66 -11.38 4.90
N ALA A 14 -16.19 -10.27 5.43
CA ALA A 14 -15.36 -9.18 5.97
C ALA A 14 -14.38 -9.70 7.03
N ILE A 15 -14.88 -10.47 8.00
CA ILE A 15 -14.07 -11.07 9.08
C ILE A 15 -13.07 -12.05 8.49
N ILE A 16 -13.46 -12.91 7.54
CA ILE A 16 -12.54 -13.85 6.89
C ILE A 16 -11.39 -13.09 6.21
N PHE A 17 -11.68 -12.08 5.39
CA PHE A 17 -10.64 -11.32 4.69
C PHE A 17 -9.77 -10.53 5.67
N ILE A 18 -10.36 -9.87 6.67
CA ILE A 18 -9.60 -9.18 7.71
C ILE A 18 -8.66 -10.18 8.40
N VAL A 19 -9.16 -11.33 8.87
CA VAL A 19 -8.34 -12.32 9.56
C VAL A 19 -7.24 -12.86 8.65
N VAL A 20 -7.55 -13.22 7.40
CA VAL A 20 -6.56 -13.78 6.46
C VAL A 20 -5.49 -12.76 6.10
N VAL A 21 -5.88 -11.53 5.73
CA VAL A 21 -4.94 -10.46 5.35
C VAL A 21 -4.13 -10.01 6.55
N SER A 22 -4.75 -9.83 7.71
CA SER A 22 -4.04 -9.48 8.94
C SER A 22 -3.13 -10.60 9.41
N TRP A 23 -3.56 -11.87 9.34
CA TRP A 23 -2.71 -13.01 9.67
C TRP A 23 -1.47 -13.03 8.77
N PHE A 24 -1.65 -12.87 7.46
CA PHE A 24 -0.53 -12.77 6.54
C PHE A 24 0.38 -11.58 6.88
N PHE A 25 -0.20 -10.40 7.10
CA PHE A 25 0.54 -9.20 7.47
C PHE A 25 1.38 -9.43 8.74
N TYR A 26 0.77 -9.84 9.84
CA TYR A 26 1.51 -10.08 11.09
C TYR A 26 2.44 -11.29 11.03
N ARG A 27 2.18 -12.29 10.17
CA ARG A 27 3.06 -13.46 9.99
C ARG A 27 4.40 -13.09 9.38
N TYR A 28 4.43 -12.06 8.53
CA TYR A 28 5.65 -11.59 7.84
C TYR A 28 6.21 -10.29 8.43
N PHE A 29 5.38 -9.48 9.09
CA PHE A 29 5.70 -8.14 9.56
C PHE A 29 5.37 -7.96 11.05
N ALA A 30 5.52 -9.03 11.85
CA ALA A 30 5.34 -8.96 13.29
C ALA A 30 6.22 -7.83 13.87
N PRO A 31 5.62 -6.80 14.49
CA PRO A 31 6.39 -5.71 15.07
C PRO A 31 7.11 -6.15 16.35
N ASP A 32 8.42 -5.93 16.41
CA ASP A 32 9.26 -6.29 17.56
C ASP A 32 9.32 -5.16 18.60
N SER A 33 9.05 -3.92 18.18
CA SER A 33 9.04 -2.74 19.06
C SER A 33 7.67 -2.06 19.14
N TRP A 34 7.37 -1.43 20.28
CA TRP A 34 6.15 -0.62 20.46
C TRP A 34 5.95 0.44 19.36
N ARG A 35 7.03 0.91 18.74
CA ARG A 35 7.00 1.91 17.66
C ARG A 35 6.56 1.29 16.33
N GLU A 36 7.06 0.10 16.02
CA GLU A 36 6.60 -0.69 14.87
C GLU A 36 5.14 -1.10 15.05
N TRP A 37 4.69 -1.33 16.30
CA TRP A 37 3.27 -1.54 16.63
C TRP A 37 2.37 -0.36 16.25
N VAL A 38 2.82 0.89 16.40
CA VAL A 38 2.04 2.06 15.97
C VAL A 38 1.88 2.08 14.45
N GLY A 39 2.96 1.82 13.69
CA GLY A 39 2.90 1.73 12.23
C GLY A 39 2.02 0.57 11.75
N ALA A 40 2.20 -0.61 12.33
CA ALA A 40 1.40 -1.80 12.06
C ALA A 40 -0.09 -1.57 12.40
N GLY A 41 -0.38 -0.90 13.52
CA GLY A 41 -1.75 -0.57 13.93
C GLY A 41 -2.46 0.36 12.95
N VAL A 42 -1.74 1.31 12.35
CA VAL A 42 -2.29 2.21 11.33
C VAL A 42 -2.63 1.46 10.04
N VAL A 43 -1.74 0.58 9.58
CA VAL A 43 -2.01 -0.29 8.42
C VAL A 43 -3.18 -1.24 8.72
N GLN A 44 -3.23 -1.80 9.92
CA GLN A 44 -4.31 -2.67 10.36
C GLN A 44 -5.66 -1.93 10.42
N ALA A 45 -5.69 -0.71 10.92
CA ALA A 45 -6.89 0.13 10.92
C ALA A 45 -7.37 0.40 9.49
N PHE A 46 -6.45 0.65 8.55
CA PHE A 46 -6.77 0.79 7.14
C PHE A 46 -7.39 -0.50 6.55
N ILE A 47 -6.79 -1.67 6.81
CA ILE A 47 -7.29 -2.97 6.36
C ILE A 47 -8.69 -3.23 6.90
N ILE A 48 -8.91 -3.03 8.20
CA ILE A 48 -10.22 -3.23 8.85
C ILE A 48 -11.25 -2.29 8.25
N ALA A 49 -10.93 -0.99 8.13
CA ALA A 49 -11.84 -0.01 7.56
C ALA A 49 -12.21 -0.35 6.12
N LEU A 50 -11.24 -0.74 5.30
CA LEU A 50 -11.46 -1.11 3.90
C LEU A 50 -12.40 -2.32 3.76
N TYR A 51 -12.09 -3.43 4.44
CA TYR A 51 -12.91 -4.64 4.32
C TYR A 51 -14.27 -4.52 5.02
N ALA A 52 -14.37 -3.71 6.09
CA ALA A 52 -15.64 -3.39 6.72
C ALA A 52 -16.55 -2.54 5.82
N GLU A 53 -16.01 -1.56 5.09
CA GLU A 53 -16.77 -0.79 4.09
C GLU A 53 -17.17 -1.67 2.89
N MET A 54 -16.26 -2.53 2.42
CA MET A 54 -16.47 -3.33 1.21
C MET A 54 -17.53 -4.42 1.40
N TYR A 55 -17.50 -5.11 2.54
CA TYR A 55 -18.38 -6.27 2.80
C TYR A 55 -19.42 -6.03 3.91
N GLY A 56 -19.20 -5.06 4.78
CA GLY A 56 -20.04 -4.80 5.95
C GLY A 56 -21.09 -3.73 5.70
N PHE A 57 -20.93 -2.57 6.35
CA PHE A 57 -21.82 -1.42 6.19
C PHE A 57 -21.20 -0.45 5.17
N PRO A 58 -21.81 -0.25 3.98
CA PRO A 58 -21.29 0.67 2.99
C PRO A 58 -21.58 2.11 3.42
N LEU A 59 -20.88 2.58 4.47
CA LEU A 59 -21.06 3.91 5.06
C LEU A 59 -20.80 4.98 4.00
N THR A 60 -19.86 4.72 3.09
CA THR A 60 -19.61 5.54 1.91
C THR A 60 -20.91 5.81 1.12
N ILE A 61 -21.68 4.76 0.79
CA ILE A 61 -22.97 4.91 0.08
C ILE A 61 -23.96 5.68 0.96
N TYR A 62 -24.07 5.31 2.23
CA TYR A 62 -25.01 5.94 3.15
C TYR A 62 -24.77 7.45 3.28
N LEU A 63 -23.51 7.87 3.43
CA LEU A 63 -23.12 9.28 3.49
C LEU A 63 -23.39 9.99 2.18
N LEU A 64 -23.06 9.38 1.04
CA LEU A 64 -23.33 9.97 -0.28
C LEU A 64 -24.83 10.19 -0.51
N VAL A 65 -25.67 9.19 -0.25
CA VAL A 65 -27.13 9.31 -0.38
C VAL A 65 -27.69 10.36 0.60
N ARG A 66 -27.22 10.35 1.86
CA ARG A 66 -27.75 11.24 2.90
C ARG A 66 -27.41 12.71 2.68
N PHE A 67 -26.17 13.02 2.28
CA PHE A 67 -25.70 14.39 2.17
C PHE A 67 -25.83 14.98 0.76
N PHE A 68 -25.76 14.15 -0.28
CA PHE A 68 -25.81 14.61 -1.68
C PHE A 68 -27.14 14.29 -2.37
N GLY A 69 -28.06 13.59 -1.71
CA GLY A 69 -29.38 13.28 -2.26
C GLY A 69 -29.33 12.42 -3.53
N LEU A 70 -28.23 11.70 -3.75
CA LEU A 70 -28.07 10.80 -4.89
C LEU A 70 -29.05 9.63 -4.72
N ASP A 71 -29.87 9.38 -5.74
CA ASP A 71 -30.79 8.25 -5.74
C ASP A 71 -30.01 6.94 -5.60
N ARG A 72 -30.53 6.00 -4.78
CA ARG A 72 -29.89 4.70 -4.50
C ARG A 72 -29.58 3.89 -5.77
N GLU A 73 -30.24 4.20 -6.87
CA GLU A 73 -30.07 3.57 -8.18
C GLU A 73 -28.74 3.95 -8.85
N TYR A 74 -28.15 5.11 -8.51
CA TYR A 74 -26.90 5.61 -9.09
C TYR A 74 -25.67 5.42 -8.19
N VAL A 75 -25.86 5.16 -6.90
CA VAL A 75 -24.75 5.01 -5.95
C VAL A 75 -24.30 3.55 -5.91
N SER A 76 -23.37 3.22 -6.79
CA SER A 76 -22.68 1.92 -6.75
C SER A 76 -21.71 1.85 -5.55
N THR A 77 -21.43 0.64 -5.07
CA THR A 77 -20.50 0.38 -3.94
C THR A 77 -19.06 0.79 -4.22
N ASN A 78 -18.72 1.08 -5.47
CA ASN A 78 -17.41 1.54 -5.91
C ASN A 78 -17.47 3.03 -6.31
N LEU A 79 -16.62 3.87 -5.71
CA LEU A 79 -16.60 5.32 -5.98
C LEU A 79 -16.35 5.64 -7.47
N TRP A 80 -15.53 4.86 -8.18
CA TRP A 80 -15.24 5.09 -9.60
C TRP A 80 -16.45 4.82 -10.49
N SER A 81 -17.23 3.80 -10.18
CA SER A 81 -18.46 3.52 -10.93
C SER A 81 -19.47 4.66 -10.77
N THR A 82 -19.59 5.21 -9.55
CA THR A 82 -20.45 6.38 -9.27
C THR A 82 -19.91 7.68 -9.92
N LEU A 83 -18.59 7.90 -9.97
CA LEU A 83 -17.97 9.12 -10.51
C LEU A 83 -17.87 9.13 -12.04
N ILE A 84 -17.52 7.99 -12.65
CA ILE A 84 -17.16 7.91 -14.06
C ILE A 84 -18.30 7.31 -14.90
N GLY A 85 -19.24 6.58 -14.30
CA GLY A 85 -20.44 6.07 -14.98
C GLY A 85 -20.20 4.89 -15.93
N PHE A 86 -19.03 4.24 -15.86
CA PHE A 86 -18.68 3.08 -16.70
C PHE A 86 -19.33 1.75 -16.27
N GLY A 87 -20.17 1.74 -15.23
CA GLY A 87 -20.85 0.55 -14.72
C GLY A 87 -19.89 -0.59 -14.36
N GLU A 88 -20.29 -1.83 -14.65
CA GLU A 88 -19.56 -3.05 -14.27
C GLU A 88 -18.18 -3.19 -14.96
N THR A 89 -18.06 -2.74 -16.21
CA THR A 89 -16.80 -2.82 -16.97
C THR A 89 -15.71 -1.95 -16.33
N GLY A 90 -16.07 -0.73 -15.89
CA GLY A 90 -15.14 0.16 -15.20
C GLY A 90 -14.64 -0.45 -13.88
N MET A 91 -15.53 -1.09 -13.13
CA MET A 91 -15.19 -1.80 -11.89
C MET A 91 -14.25 -2.97 -12.14
N PHE A 92 -14.46 -3.75 -13.21
CA PHE A 92 -13.58 -4.87 -13.53
C PHE A 92 -12.17 -4.40 -13.94
N VAL A 93 -12.08 -3.34 -14.74
CA VAL A 93 -10.79 -2.75 -15.14
C VAL A 93 -10.07 -2.16 -13.93
N SER A 94 -10.77 -1.41 -13.07
CA SER A 94 -10.18 -0.85 -11.84
C SER A 94 -9.72 -1.95 -10.88
N MET A 95 -10.47 -3.04 -10.80
CA MET A 95 -10.12 -4.21 -9.99
C MET A 95 -8.80 -4.83 -10.46
N LEU A 96 -8.69 -5.16 -11.76
CA LEU A 96 -7.48 -5.74 -12.33
C LEU A 96 -6.27 -4.81 -12.20
N LEU A 97 -6.45 -3.53 -12.48
CA LEU A 97 -5.39 -2.53 -12.36
C LEU A 97 -4.95 -2.36 -10.91
N GLY A 98 -5.91 -2.30 -9.98
CA GLY A 98 -5.64 -2.14 -8.57
C GLY A 98 -4.87 -3.32 -7.99
N TYR A 99 -5.25 -4.55 -8.35
CA TYR A 99 -4.47 -5.73 -7.98
C TYR A 99 -3.07 -5.73 -8.59
N ALA A 100 -2.93 -5.40 -9.87
CA ALA A 100 -1.62 -5.35 -10.50
C ALA A 100 -0.69 -4.35 -9.78
N VAL A 101 -1.20 -3.15 -9.48
CA VAL A 101 -0.46 -2.14 -8.70
C VAL A 101 -0.16 -2.64 -7.29
N ALA A 102 -1.12 -3.29 -6.64
CA ALA A 102 -0.95 -3.81 -5.29
C ALA A 102 0.16 -4.89 -5.23
N PHE A 103 0.17 -5.83 -6.17
CA PHE A 103 1.19 -6.86 -6.26
C PHE A 103 2.59 -6.30 -6.52
N VAL A 104 2.71 -5.28 -7.39
CA VAL A 104 3.97 -4.57 -7.60
C VAL A 104 4.45 -3.91 -6.30
N GLY A 105 3.55 -3.24 -5.57
CA GLY A 105 3.84 -2.64 -4.28
C GLY A 105 4.32 -3.65 -3.23
N ILE A 106 3.63 -4.78 -3.12
CA ILE A 106 4.01 -5.89 -2.21
C ILE A 106 5.38 -6.45 -2.59
N GLY A 107 5.68 -6.62 -3.88
CA GLY A 107 6.97 -7.08 -4.36
C GLY A 107 8.11 -6.15 -3.95
N LEU A 108 7.95 -4.85 -4.19
CA LEU A 108 8.91 -3.82 -3.77
C LEU A 108 9.08 -3.78 -2.26
N PHE A 109 7.97 -3.89 -1.52
CA PHE A 109 8.00 -3.93 -0.07
C PHE A 109 8.82 -5.12 0.45
N ALA A 110 8.52 -6.33 -0.03
CA ALA A 110 9.21 -7.54 0.37
C ALA A 110 10.70 -7.51 0.04
N GLN A 111 11.07 -6.98 -1.13
CA GLN A 111 12.48 -6.87 -1.53
C GLN A 111 13.24 -5.83 -0.69
N GLY A 112 12.65 -4.64 -0.46
CA GLY A 112 13.23 -3.61 0.39
C GLY A 112 13.40 -4.09 1.83
N TRP A 113 12.37 -4.72 2.39
CA TRP A 113 12.40 -5.29 3.73
C TRP A 113 13.52 -6.33 3.90
N ARG A 114 13.67 -7.26 2.94
CA ARG A 114 14.74 -8.26 2.96
C ARG A 114 16.14 -7.64 2.96
N GLN A 115 16.35 -6.56 2.21
CA GLN A 115 17.64 -5.88 2.14
C GLN A 115 17.98 -5.21 3.48
N VAL A 116 17.05 -4.46 4.08
CA VAL A 116 17.26 -3.85 5.41
C VAL A 116 17.39 -4.89 6.51
N TYR A 117 16.60 -5.96 6.48
CA TYR A 117 16.68 -7.02 7.50
C TYR A 117 18.06 -7.68 7.53
N ARG A 118 18.62 -8.02 6.36
CA ARG A 118 19.98 -8.58 6.26
C ARG A 118 21.03 -7.60 6.78
N ALA A 119 20.89 -6.33 6.45
CA ALA A 119 21.88 -5.34 6.86
C ALA A 119 21.83 -4.96 8.33
N ARG A 120 20.65 -5.03 8.96
CA ARG A 120 20.52 -4.96 10.42
C ARG A 120 21.24 -6.12 11.11
N GLN A 121 21.29 -7.31 10.52
CA GLN A 121 22.05 -8.44 11.08
C GLN A 121 23.57 -8.25 10.95
N ASP A 122 24.00 -7.55 9.91
CA ASP A 122 25.41 -7.29 9.62
C ASP A 122 25.92 -5.93 10.17
N ASP A 123 25.10 -5.21 10.95
CA ASP A 123 25.36 -3.83 11.45
C ASP A 123 25.89 -2.86 10.37
N ARG A 124 25.40 -2.98 9.14
CA ARG A 124 25.89 -2.21 7.98
C ARG A 124 24.84 -1.31 7.37
N LEU A 125 25.31 -0.22 6.75
CA LEU A 125 24.47 0.67 5.98
C LEU A 125 24.19 0.08 4.57
N VAL A 126 22.92 -0.12 4.23
CA VAL A 126 22.49 -0.51 2.88
C VAL A 126 22.44 0.70 1.96
N THR A 127 23.16 0.62 0.86
CA THR A 127 23.13 1.63 -0.20
C THR A 127 23.01 1.03 -1.60
N ASP A 128 22.93 -0.30 -1.70
CA ASP A 128 22.85 -1.07 -2.93
C ASP A 128 21.42 -1.52 -3.26
N GLY A 129 21.23 -2.15 -4.42
CA GLY A 129 19.94 -2.70 -4.83
C GLY A 129 18.85 -1.64 -4.97
N LEU A 130 17.77 -1.74 -4.19
CA LEU A 130 16.68 -0.76 -4.22
C LEU A 130 17.03 0.52 -3.47
N TYR A 131 17.93 0.43 -2.48
CA TYR A 131 18.38 1.57 -1.67
C TYR A 131 19.25 2.55 -2.47
N ARG A 132 19.77 2.17 -3.64
CA ARG A 132 20.44 3.14 -4.53
C ARG A 132 19.49 4.17 -5.12
N TYR A 133 18.20 3.85 -5.19
CA TYR A 133 17.18 4.68 -5.84
C TYR A 133 16.32 5.45 -4.86
N VAL A 134 15.93 4.83 -3.75
CA VAL A 134 15.10 5.45 -2.71
C VAL A 134 15.58 4.97 -1.34
N ARG A 135 15.52 5.84 -0.32
CA ARG A 135 16.02 5.49 1.02
C ARG A 135 15.09 4.55 1.79
N HIS A 136 13.80 4.52 1.42
CA HIS A 136 12.79 3.70 2.07
C HIS A 136 11.94 2.92 1.03
N PRO A 137 12.56 2.02 0.22
CA PRO A 137 11.84 1.25 -0.79
C PRO A 137 10.72 0.40 -0.22
N GLN A 138 10.87 -0.04 1.03
CA GLN A 138 9.83 -0.75 1.76
C GLN A 138 8.58 0.12 1.97
N TYR A 139 8.74 1.37 2.40
CA TYR A 139 7.61 2.28 2.58
C TYR A 139 7.00 2.70 1.24
N THR A 140 7.83 2.89 0.21
CA THR A 140 7.34 3.11 -1.16
C THR A 140 6.48 1.94 -1.64
N GLY A 141 6.94 0.70 -1.44
CA GLY A 141 6.18 -0.50 -1.77
C GLY A 141 4.85 -0.59 -1.02
N LEU A 142 4.85 -0.29 0.28
CA LEU A 142 3.64 -0.21 1.10
C LEU A 142 2.65 0.84 0.56
N PHE A 143 3.12 2.04 0.22
CA PHE A 143 2.25 3.08 -0.33
C PHE A 143 1.65 2.66 -1.68
N ILE A 144 2.44 2.05 -2.56
CA ILE A 144 1.94 1.52 -3.83
C ILE A 144 0.90 0.41 -3.58
N ALA A 145 1.15 -0.47 -2.61
CA ALA A 145 0.24 -1.55 -2.27
C ALA A 145 -1.12 -1.03 -1.78
N LEU A 146 -1.10 -0.11 -0.81
CA LEU A 146 -2.31 0.50 -0.26
C LEU A 146 -3.03 1.39 -1.27
N PHE A 147 -2.30 2.03 -2.18
CA PHE A 147 -2.89 2.80 -3.27
C PHE A 147 -3.62 1.90 -4.28
N GLY A 148 -2.97 0.81 -4.71
CA GLY A 148 -3.58 -0.19 -5.59
C GLY A 148 -4.86 -0.79 -5.02
N GLU A 149 -4.79 -1.26 -3.77
CA GLU A 149 -5.93 -1.92 -3.11
C GLU A 149 -7.04 -0.92 -2.70
N GLY A 150 -6.66 0.19 -2.07
CA GLY A 150 -7.62 1.10 -1.47
C GLY A 150 -8.15 2.20 -2.40
N ILE A 151 -7.37 2.63 -3.39
CA ILE A 151 -7.74 3.78 -4.24
C ILE A 151 -8.14 3.33 -5.65
N ILE A 152 -7.45 2.33 -6.20
CA ILE A 152 -7.73 1.86 -7.57
C ILE A 152 -8.76 0.72 -7.54
N HIS A 153 -8.51 -0.33 -6.76
CA HIS A 153 -9.37 -1.52 -6.73
C HIS A 153 -10.75 -1.20 -6.14
N TRP A 154 -10.80 -0.66 -4.91
CA TRP A 154 -12.06 -0.35 -4.22
C TRP A 154 -12.01 0.99 -3.48
N PRO A 155 -12.07 2.12 -4.19
CA PRO A 155 -12.13 3.43 -3.56
C PRO A 155 -13.39 3.57 -2.69
N THR A 156 -13.16 3.93 -1.44
CA THR A 156 -14.18 4.34 -0.47
C THR A 156 -13.78 5.72 0.05
N ILE A 157 -14.72 6.46 0.64
CA ILE A 157 -14.37 7.74 1.28
C ILE A 157 -13.30 7.51 2.36
N PHE A 158 -13.38 6.39 3.08
CA PHE A 158 -12.40 6.03 4.11
C PHE A 158 -11.04 5.68 3.52
N SER A 159 -10.95 4.87 2.48
CA SER A 159 -9.64 4.52 1.90
C SER A 159 -8.96 5.75 1.31
N VAL A 160 -9.71 6.62 0.63
CA VAL A 160 -9.22 7.89 0.09
C VAL A 160 -8.79 8.85 1.20
N ALA A 161 -9.53 8.93 2.32
CA ALA A 161 -9.21 9.80 3.44
C ALA A 161 -8.06 9.27 4.32
N LEU A 162 -8.00 7.96 4.54
CA LEU A 162 -6.99 7.32 5.39
C LEU A 162 -5.64 7.19 4.67
N PHE A 163 -5.62 7.02 3.35
CA PHE A 163 -4.37 6.86 2.61
C PHE A 163 -3.35 8.01 2.86
N PRO A 164 -3.72 9.30 2.74
CA PRO A 164 -2.83 10.41 3.10
C PRO A 164 -2.34 10.36 4.55
N PHE A 165 -3.19 9.92 5.48
CA PHE A 165 -2.84 9.79 6.89
C PHE A 165 -1.76 8.71 7.10
N VAL A 166 -1.90 7.56 6.43
CA VAL A 166 -0.86 6.52 6.40
C VAL A 166 0.45 7.09 5.86
N VAL A 167 0.42 7.81 4.73
CA VAL A 167 1.62 8.40 4.13
C VAL A 167 2.31 9.37 5.10
N VAL A 168 1.54 10.22 5.80
CA VAL A 168 2.09 11.17 6.78
C VAL A 168 2.76 10.45 7.96
N ILE A 169 2.10 9.44 8.53
CA ILE A 169 2.65 8.68 9.67
C ILE A 169 3.93 7.96 9.28
N PHE A 170 3.94 7.26 8.15
CA PHE A 170 5.14 6.56 7.68
C PHE A 170 6.24 7.52 7.24
N THR A 171 5.90 8.71 6.76
CA THR A 171 6.89 9.77 6.52
C THR A 171 7.54 10.25 7.83
N TRP A 172 6.74 10.40 8.90
CA TRP A 172 7.26 10.75 10.21
C TRP A 172 8.14 9.64 10.79
N LEU A 173 7.73 8.38 10.65
CA LEU A 173 8.50 7.22 11.06
C LEU A 173 9.84 7.14 10.31
N ALA A 174 9.80 7.28 8.97
CA ALA A 174 10.99 7.31 8.14
C ALA A 174 11.97 8.38 8.60
N ARG A 175 11.53 9.64 8.79
CA ARG A 175 12.39 10.72 9.29
C ARG A 175 13.02 10.43 10.65
N ARG A 176 12.36 9.64 11.49
CA ARG A 176 12.91 9.21 12.78
C ARG A 176 13.99 8.16 12.58
N GLU A 177 13.74 7.16 11.76
CA GLU A 177 14.76 6.17 11.39
C GLU A 177 15.99 6.84 10.77
N GLU A 178 15.78 7.86 9.92
CA GLU A 178 16.90 8.62 9.34
C GLU A 178 17.74 9.32 10.43
N ARG A 179 17.14 9.76 11.54
CA ARG A 179 17.90 10.33 12.68
C ARG A 179 18.72 9.26 13.39
N ASP A 180 18.10 8.12 13.68
CA ASP A 180 18.80 6.99 14.31
C ASP A 180 19.98 6.50 13.43
N MET A 181 19.84 6.55 12.10
CA MET A 181 20.92 6.25 11.16
C MET A 181 22.01 7.33 11.11
N ILE A 182 21.67 8.61 11.27
CA ILE A 182 22.68 9.67 11.43
C ILE A 182 23.46 9.48 12.74
N ASP A 183 22.79 9.11 13.82
CA ASP A 183 23.45 8.88 15.11
C ASP A 183 24.39 7.67 15.07
N THR A 184 24.06 6.66 14.26
CA THR A 184 24.86 5.41 14.12
C THR A 184 26.00 5.55 13.10
N PHE A 185 25.71 6.10 11.91
CA PHE A 185 26.63 6.10 10.76
C PHE A 185 27.17 7.50 10.39
N GLY A 186 26.72 8.56 11.07
CA GLY A 186 27.27 9.91 10.94
C GLY A 186 27.26 10.46 9.51
N GLU A 187 28.43 10.86 9.02
CA GLU A 187 28.59 11.52 7.72
C GLU A 187 28.37 10.60 6.51
N ASP A 188 28.57 9.30 6.66
CA ASP A 188 28.32 8.34 5.58
C ASP A 188 26.84 8.35 5.19
N TYR A 189 25.96 8.34 6.20
CA TYR A 189 24.52 8.44 5.99
C TYR A 189 24.09 9.81 5.46
N ARG A 190 24.69 10.91 5.94
CA ARG A 190 24.42 12.26 5.40
C ARG A 190 24.83 12.40 3.94
N THR A 191 25.94 11.77 3.55
CA THR A 191 26.38 11.73 2.15
C THR A 191 25.41 10.94 1.29
N TYR A 192 24.93 9.80 1.80
CA TYR A 192 23.90 9.00 1.15
C TYR A 192 22.57 9.76 1.02
N GLN A 193 22.10 10.44 2.07
CA GLN A 193 20.87 11.25 2.05
C GLN A 193 20.87 12.36 0.99
N ARG A 194 22.03 12.96 0.71
CA ARG A 194 22.16 14.00 -0.33
C ARG A 194 21.99 13.44 -1.75
N LYS A 195 22.39 12.18 -1.97
CA LYS A 195 22.37 11.52 -3.28
C LYS A 195 21.02 10.85 -3.56
N VAL A 196 20.42 10.20 -2.57
CA VAL A 196 19.25 9.34 -2.75
C VAL A 196 18.00 9.97 -2.15
N PRO A 197 16.88 10.11 -2.89
CA PRO A 197 15.61 10.64 -2.38
C PRO A 197 14.90 9.70 -1.40
N MET A 198 13.93 10.21 -0.62
CA MET A 198 13.29 9.44 0.45
C MET A 198 12.36 8.32 -0.06
N PHE A 199 11.40 8.64 -0.95
CA PHE A 199 10.35 7.70 -1.38
C PHE A 199 10.17 7.57 -2.90
N ILE A 200 10.38 8.65 -3.65
CA ILE A 200 10.18 8.66 -5.11
C ILE A 200 11.54 8.81 -5.76
N PRO A 201 11.92 7.93 -6.71
CA PRO A 201 13.21 8.02 -7.39
C PRO A 201 13.30 9.33 -8.19
N ARG A 202 14.50 9.89 -8.34
CA ARG A 202 14.70 11.06 -9.21
C ARG A 202 14.48 10.64 -10.67
N TRP A 203 14.00 11.55 -11.51
CA TRP A 203 13.74 11.27 -12.94
C TRP A 203 14.95 10.64 -13.67
N GLU A 204 16.16 11.05 -13.32
CA GLU A 204 17.41 10.49 -13.84
C GLU A 204 17.58 9.01 -13.45
N GLN A 205 17.26 8.66 -12.21
CA GLN A 205 17.33 7.29 -11.68
C GLN A 205 16.26 6.36 -12.27
N TRP A 206 15.11 6.90 -12.68
CA TRP A 206 14.09 6.15 -13.42
C TRP A 206 14.60 5.67 -14.78
N ARG A 207 15.46 6.45 -15.45
CA ARG A 207 16.05 6.06 -16.74
C ARG A 207 16.98 4.86 -16.57
N ASP A 208 17.79 4.87 -15.52
CA ASP A 208 18.71 3.77 -15.22
C ASP A 208 17.96 2.48 -14.86
N LEU A 209 16.89 2.57 -14.05
CA LEU A 209 15.99 1.44 -13.75
C LEU A 209 15.40 0.78 -15.01
N VAL A 210 14.93 1.59 -15.95
CA VAL A 210 14.33 1.11 -17.21
C VAL A 210 15.40 0.54 -18.15
N ALA A 211 16.63 1.08 -18.13
CA ALA A 211 17.73 0.56 -18.92
C ALA A 211 18.23 -0.81 -18.39
N GLU A 212 18.35 -0.97 -17.08
CA GLU A 212 18.87 -2.20 -16.44
C GLU A 212 17.87 -3.36 -16.47
N SER A 213 16.57 -3.06 -16.39
CA SER A 213 15.52 -4.08 -16.60
C SER A 213 15.43 -4.57 -18.04
N ARG A 214 15.82 -3.74 -19.02
CA ARG A 214 15.93 -4.13 -20.43
C ARG A 214 17.15 -5.02 -20.68
N SER A 215 18.32 -4.70 -20.13
CA SER A 215 19.52 -5.53 -20.32
C SER A 215 19.37 -6.91 -19.69
N SER A 216 18.79 -7.01 -18.48
CA SER A 216 18.52 -8.30 -17.84
C SER A 216 17.52 -9.18 -18.61
N SER A 217 16.71 -8.60 -19.51
CA SER A 217 15.76 -9.35 -20.34
C SER A 217 16.36 -9.85 -21.67
N ASP A 218 17.44 -9.24 -22.13
CA ASP A 218 18.19 -9.68 -23.32
C ASP A 218 19.19 -10.80 -22.97
N ASP A 219 19.79 -10.78 -21.78
CA ASP A 219 20.67 -11.87 -21.30
C ASP A 219 19.93 -13.21 -21.06
N LEU A 220 18.59 -13.18 -20.96
CA LEU A 220 17.72 -14.37 -20.85
C LEU A 220 17.25 -14.90 -22.21
N LYS A 221 17.62 -14.26 -23.32
CA LYS A 221 17.22 -14.62 -24.69
C LYS A 221 18.32 -15.25 -25.53
N ASP A 222 19.56 -15.29 -25.06
CA ASP A 222 20.65 -16.03 -25.73
C ASP A 222 20.86 -17.39 -25.04
N PRO A 223 20.43 -18.51 -25.64
CA PRO A 223 20.79 -19.86 -25.21
C PRO A 223 22.23 -20.26 -25.57
#